data_AF-A0A0T5Z3Z3-F1
#
_entry.id   AF-A0A0T5Z3Z3-F1
#
_cell.length_a   1.000
_cell.length_b   1.000
_cell.length_c   1.000
_cell.angle_alpha   90.00
_cell.angle_beta   90.00
_cell.angle_gamma   90.00
#
_symmetry.space_group_name_H-M   'P 1'
#
loop_
_entity.id
_entity.type
_entity.pdbx_description
1 polymer ?
#
loop_
_entity_poly.entity_id
_entity_poly.type
_entity_poly.pdbx_seq_one_letter_code
_entity_poly.pdbx_strand_id
1 'polypeptide(L)' 'MSAKLFTTLLITVLFTNLVLADGVDFELPGLDGKQHRLSDYRGKWVLVNYWATWCPPCREELPELEVFH' A
#
# COMPACT_ATOMS: atom_id res chain seq x y z
N MET A 1 4.83 -6.40 -43.01
CA MET A 1 4.84 -6.47 -41.52
C MET A 1 3.45 -6.07 -41.05
N SER A 2 2.64 -7.04 -40.58
CA SER A 2 1.17 -6.85 -40.43
C SER A 2 0.83 -5.93 -39.26
N ALA A 3 -0.13 -5.00 -39.45
CA ALA A 3 -0.65 -4.10 -38.41
C ALA A 3 -1.11 -4.84 -37.15
N LYS A 4 -1.50 -6.12 -37.29
CA LYS A 4 -1.85 -7.04 -36.20
C LYS A 4 -0.68 -7.27 -35.22
N LEU A 5 0.56 -7.32 -35.72
CA LEU A 5 1.75 -7.54 -34.89
C LEU A 5 2.02 -6.33 -33.97
N PHE A 6 1.78 -5.12 -34.50
CA PHE A 6 1.91 -3.87 -33.74
C PHE A 6 0.82 -3.72 -32.68
N THR A 7 -0.42 -4.09 -33.00
CA THR A 7 -1.52 -4.05 -32.03
C THR A 7 -1.32 -5.07 -30.92
N THR A 8 -0.93 -6.30 -31.25
CA THR A 8 -0.61 -7.32 -30.24
C THR A 8 0.54 -6.87 -29.34
N LEU A 9 1.63 -6.34 -29.92
CA LEU A 9 2.78 -5.86 -29.16
C LEU A 9 2.41 -4.71 -28.22
N LEU A 10 1.62 -3.73 -28.70
CA LEU A 10 1.15 -2.59 -27.91
C LEU A 10 0.26 -3.05 -26.75
N ILE A 11 -0.67 -3.99 -27.01
CA ILE A 11 -1.57 -4.55 -26.00
C ILE A 11 -0.77 -5.33 -24.95
N THR A 12 0.21 -6.16 -25.35
CA THR A 12 1.06 -6.87 -24.40
C THR A 12 1.91 -5.93 -23.56
N VAL A 13 2.49 -4.88 -24.17
CA VAL A 13 3.30 -3.90 -23.44
C VAL A 13 2.44 -3.11 -22.44
N LEU A 14 1.24 -2.68 -22.83
CA LEU A 14 0.27 -2.04 -21.93
C LEU A 14 -0.12 -2.97 -20.77
N PHE A 15 -0.40 -4.25 -21.06
CA PHE A 15 -0.71 -5.24 -20.03
C PHE A 15 0.44 -5.48 -19.06
N THR A 16 1.69 -5.59 -19.54
CA THR A 16 2.85 -5.81 -18.67
C THR A 16 3.15 -4.60 -17.77
N ASN A 17 2.99 -3.38 -18.27
CA ASN A 17 3.21 -2.17 -17.46
C ASN A 17 2.13 -2.01 -16.37
N LEU A 18 0.89 -2.42 -16.65
CA LEU A 18 -0.19 -2.40 -15.66
C LEU A 18 0.07 -3.36 -14.47
N VAL A 19 0.79 -4.47 -14.71
CA VAL A 19 1.07 -5.50 -13.70
C VAL A 19 2.27 -5.14 -12.81
N LEU A 20 3.21 -4.32 -13.29
CA LEU A 20 4.45 -3.97 -12.57
C LEU A 20 4.32 -2.75 -11.63
N ALA A 21 3.11 -2.38 -11.22
CA ALA A 21 2.92 -1.41 -10.15
C ALA A 21 3.27 -2.06 -8.80
N ASP A 22 4.57 -2.29 -8.55
CA ASP A 22 5.05 -2.69 -7.23
C ASP A 22 4.73 -1.56 -6.25
N GLY A 23 3.86 -1.83 -5.28
CA GLY A 23 3.56 -0.91 -4.19
C GLY A 23 4.86 -0.54 -3.47
N VAL A 24 5.03 0.75 -3.15
CA VAL A 24 6.23 1.25 -2.49
C VAL A 24 6.43 0.52 -1.16
N ASP A 25 7.44 -0.35 -1.09
CA ASP A 25 7.82 -1.06 0.14
C ASP A 25 8.78 -0.18 0.96
N PHE A 26 8.19 0.69 1.78
CA PHE A 26 8.95 1.56 2.66
C PHE A 26 9.23 0.88 4.02
N GLU A 27 10.31 1.32 4.64
CA GLU A 27 10.77 0.86 5.95
C GLU A 27 10.73 2.02 6.95
N LEU A 28 10.12 1.80 8.12
CA LEU A 28 9.99 2.79 9.18
C LEU A 28 10.42 2.22 10.53
N PRO A 29 11.03 3.03 11.40
CA PRO A 29 11.31 2.63 12.77
C PRO A 29 10.02 2.52 13.59
N GLY A 30 9.88 1.41 14.30
CA GLY A 30 8.79 1.18 15.24
C GLY A 30 9.13 1.69 16.64
N LEU A 31 8.07 1.87 17.45
CA LEU A 31 8.20 2.19 18.87
C LEU A 31 8.80 1.04 19.70
N ASP A 32 8.82 -0.18 19.13
CA ASP A 32 9.47 -1.36 19.71
C ASP A 32 10.98 -1.41 19.44
N GLY A 33 11.55 -0.40 18.77
CA GLY A 33 12.97 -0.32 18.41
C GLY A 33 13.37 -1.18 17.22
N LYS A 34 12.42 -1.81 16.52
CA LYS A 34 12.67 -2.59 15.30
C LYS A 34 12.34 -1.78 14.06
N GLN A 35 12.93 -2.17 12.94
CA GLN A 35 12.55 -1.69 11.63
C GLN A 35 11.36 -2.52 11.12
N HIS A 36 10.35 -1.84 10.60
CA HIS A 36 9.16 -2.47 10.02
C HIS A 36 9.05 -2.12 8.55
N ARG A 37 8.89 -3.13 7.70
CA ARG A 37 8.60 -2.96 6.27
C ARG A 37 7.12 -3.14 6.01
N LEU A 38 6.57 -2.41 5.06
CA LEU A 38 5.16 -2.59 4.66
C LEU A 38 4.90 -4.03 4.17
N SER A 39 5.89 -4.63 3.48
CA SER A 39 5.83 -6.01 3.00
C SER A 39 5.73 -7.08 4.10
N ASP A 40 6.17 -6.79 5.33
CA ASP A 40 6.10 -7.72 6.47
C ASP A 40 4.65 -8.07 6.86
N TYR A 41 3.69 -7.23 6.47
CA TYR A 41 2.28 -7.38 6.79
C TYR A 41 1.44 -8.02 5.67
N ARG A 42 2.06 -8.46 4.56
CA ARG A 42 1.35 -9.09 3.43
C ARG A 42 0.54 -10.31 3.88
N GLY A 43 -0.65 -10.46 3.29
CA GLY A 43 -1.57 -11.55 3.60
C GLY A 43 -2.42 -11.33 4.87
N LYS A 44 -2.28 -10.17 5.53
CA LYS A 44 -3.12 -9.76 6.66
C LYS A 44 -4.00 -8.56 6.25
N TRP A 45 -5.13 -8.41 6.92
CA TRP A 45 -5.84 -7.14 6.93
C TRP A 45 -5.02 -6.14 7.73
N VAL A 46 -4.70 -5.00 7.11
CA VAL A 46 -3.86 -3.96 7.71
C VAL A 46 -4.60 -2.64 7.60
N LEU A 47 -4.87 -2.02 8.74
CA LEU A 47 -5.36 -0.65 8.82
C LEU A 47 -4.19 0.30 9.07
N VAL A 48 -3.96 1.24 8.15
CA VAL A 48 -2.96 2.30 8.32
C VAL A 48 -3.68 3.58 8.73
N ASN A 49 -3.43 4.05 9.94
CA ASN A 49 -4.00 5.28 10.47
C ASN A 49 -2.92 6.36 10.65
N TYR A 50 -3.06 7.48 9.93
CA TYR A 50 -2.19 8.65 10.07
C TYR A 50 -2.80 9.60 11.10
N TRP A 51 -2.16 9.76 12.26
CA TRP A 51 -2.68 10.57 13.35
C TRP A 51 -1.58 11.34 14.08
N ALA A 52 -2.00 12.24 14.95
CA ALA A 52 -1.10 12.95 15.87
C ALA A 52 -1.82 13.31 17.16
N THR A 53 -1.06 13.50 18.24
CA THR A 53 -1.60 13.86 19.57
C THR A 53 -2.35 15.20 19.60
N TRP A 54 -2.06 16.07 18.64
CA TRP A 54 -2.67 17.38 18.47
C TRP A 54 -3.77 17.40 17.41
N CYS A 55 -4.10 16.27 16.76
CA CYS A 55 -5.16 16.18 15.77
C CYS A 55 -6.51 15.93 16.45
N PRO A 56 -7.44 16.91 16.53
CA PRO A 56 -8.70 16.74 17.23
C PRO A 56 -9.59 15.61 16.68
N PRO A 57 -9.89 15.54 15.36
CA PRO A 57 -10.77 14.48 14.85
C PRO A 57 -10.14 13.09 15.03
N CYS A 58 -8.81 12.96 14.86
CA CYS A 58 -8.12 11.71 15.08
C CYS A 58 -8.32 11.17 16.51
N ARG A 59 -8.28 12.06 17.52
CA ARG A 59 -8.50 11.65 18.93
C ARG A 59 -9.93 11.24 19.22
N GLU A 60 -10.90 11.78 18.48
CA GLU A 60 -12.31 11.39 18.60
C GLU A 60 -12.53 10.01 17.98
N GLU A 61 -11.81 9.67 16.91
CA GLU A 61 -11.91 8.39 16.19
C GLU A 61 -11.14 7.23 16.87
N LEU A 62 -10.01 7.51 17.53
CA LEU A 62 -9.14 6.50 18.13
C LEU A 62 -9.83 5.52 19.11
N PRO A 63 -10.72 5.96 20.03
CA PRO A 63 -11.43 5.04 20.92
C PRO A 63 -12.28 4.01 20.17
N GLU A 64 -12.85 4.37 19.03
CA GLU A 64 -13.64 3.45 18.21
C GLU A 64 -12.74 2.45 17.48
N LEU A 65 -11.57 2.90 17.02
CA LEU A 65 -10.56 2.04 16.38
C LEU A 65 -9.97 1.00 17.35
N GLU A 66 -9.78 1.35 18.62
CA GLU A 66 -9.27 0.41 19.63
C GLU A 66 -10.26 -0.74 19.90
N VAL A 67 -11.56 -0.47 19.77
CA VAL A 67 -12.61 -1.48 19.97
C VAL A 67 -12.85 -2.30 18.68
N PHE A 68 -12.41 -1.79 17.53
CA PHE A 68 -12.46 -2.49 16.25
C PHE A 68 -11.38 -3.59 16.19
N HIS A 69 -11.79 -4.85 15.99
CA HIS A 69 -10.93 -6.04 15.97
C HIS A 69 -10.50 -6.41 14.53
#